data_AF-A0A0V0GZF2-F1
#
_entry.id   AF-A0A0V0GZF2-F1
#
_cell.length_a   1.000
_cell.length_b   1.000
_cell.length_c   1.000
_cell.angle_alpha   90.00
_cell.angle_beta   90.00
_cell.angle_gamma   90.00
#
_symmetry.space_group_name_H-M   'P 1'
#
loop_
_entity.id
_entity.type
_entity.pdbx_description
1 polymer ?
#
loop_
_entity_poly.entity_id
_entity_poly.type
_entity_poly.pdbx_seq_one_letter_code
_entity_poly.pdbx_strand_id
1 'polypeptide(L)'
;MHAQNFPLPLLHSIIAFLCFLITSSPSYGQEDKQYSTCNSSYTCGNIQNISFPFWGGDRPQECGLPQFELACEANQDPLIHIDGHNFRVLDINGDDQT
;
A
#
# COMPACT_ATOMS: atom_id res chain seq x y z
N MET A 1 35.07 42.65 29.22
CA MET A 1 33.91 41.76 28.96
C MET A 1 34.10 41.23 27.54
N HIS A 2 34.67 40.04 27.39
CA HIS A 2 34.89 39.47 26.05
C HIS A 2 33.56 38.90 25.54
N ALA A 3 32.95 39.61 24.59
CA ALA A 3 31.87 39.05 23.78
C ALA A 3 32.51 38.02 22.84
N GLN A 4 32.33 36.73 23.15
CA GLN A 4 32.72 35.67 22.23
C GLN A 4 31.74 35.68 21.05
N ASN A 5 32.19 36.22 19.92
CA ASN A 5 31.52 36.08 18.63
C ASN A 5 31.57 34.61 18.22
N PHE A 6 30.49 33.89 18.49
CA PHE A 6 30.29 32.55 17.96
C PHE A 6 30.31 32.64 16.42
N PRO A 7 31.14 31.86 15.72
CA PRO A 7 31.29 31.97 14.27
C PRO A 7 30.01 31.50 13.58
N LEU A 8 29.17 32.45 13.14
CA LEU A 8 27.98 32.25 12.29
C LEU A 8 28.17 31.25 11.11
N PRO A 9 29.34 31.12 10.44
CA PRO A 9 29.51 30.13 9.36
C PRO A 9 29.44 28.68 9.83
N LEU A 10 29.81 28.38 11.08
CA LEU A 10 29.72 27.01 11.62
C LEU A 10 28.25 26.60 11.82
N LEU A 11 27.40 27.54 12.22
CA LEU A 11 25.96 27.31 12.38
C LEU A 11 25.29 26.99 11.02
N HIS A 12 25.64 27.72 9.96
CA HIS A 12 25.09 27.51 8.62
C HIS A 12 25.50 26.14 8.05
N SER A 13 26.74 25.72 8.26
CA SER A 13 27.24 24.42 7.82
C SER A 13 26.48 23.26 8.49
N ILE A 14 26.23 23.37 9.80
CA ILE A 14 25.45 22.38 10.57
C ILE A 14 24.01 22.32 10.06
N ILE A 15 23.37 23.47 9.84
CA ILE A 15 21.99 23.53 9.32
C ILE A 15 21.91 22.91 7.93
N ALA A 16 22.84 23.22 7.03
CA ALA A 16 22.87 22.66 5.67
C ALA A 16 23.07 21.14 5.68
N PHE A 17 23.95 20.63 6.54
CA PHE A 17 24.16 19.19 6.70
C PHE A 17 22.91 18.49 7.24
N LEU A 18 22.27 19.06 8.26
CA LEU A 18 21.00 18.54 8.78
C LEU A 18 19.92 18.54 7.70
N CYS A 19 19.75 19.64 6.95
CA CYS A 19 18.83 19.74 5.81
C CYS A 19 19.09 18.66 4.76
N PHE A 20 20.35 18.41 4.42
CA PHE A 20 20.73 17.36 3.47
C PHE A 20 20.26 15.98 3.95
N LEU A 21 20.47 15.66 5.23
CA LEU A 21 20.03 14.39 5.83
C LEU A 21 18.51 14.20 5.81
N ILE A 22 17.72 15.26 6.04
CA ILE A 22 16.24 15.18 5.98
C ILE A 22 15.75 14.98 4.54
N THR A 23 16.44 15.57 3.56
CA THR A 23 16.09 15.42 2.14
C THR A 23 16.58 14.11 1.54
N SER A 24 17.68 13.56 2.06
CA SER A 24 18.20 12.25 1.67
C SER A 24 17.46 11.16 2.43
N SER A 25 16.16 11.03 2.21
CA SER A 25 15.47 9.80 2.57
C SER A 25 15.99 8.70 1.63
N PRO A 26 16.68 7.66 2.12
CA PRO A 26 16.95 6.52 1.26
C PRO A 26 15.59 5.90 0.93
N SER A 27 15.18 5.97 -0.34
CA SER A 27 14.09 5.14 -0.85
C SER A 27 14.58 3.69 -0.78
N TYR A 28 14.50 3.09 0.40
CA TYR A 28 14.66 1.65 0.53
C TYR A 28 13.47 1.04 -0.22
N GLY A 29 13.74 0.54 -1.42
CA GLY A 29 12.79 -0.20 -2.21
C GLY A 29 12.31 -1.41 -1.42
N GLN A 30 11.21 -1.22 -0.70
CA GLN A 30 10.33 -2.30 -0.25
C GLN A 30 9.52 -2.84 -1.46
N GLU A 31 9.93 -2.48 -2.67
CA GLU A 31 9.27 -2.80 -3.94
C GLU A 31 9.27 -4.31 -4.19
N ASP A 32 10.34 -5.05 -3.87
CA ASP A 32 10.41 -6.48 -4.24
C ASP A 32 9.37 -7.35 -3.53
N LYS A 33 9.17 -7.13 -2.23
CA LYS A 33 8.19 -7.91 -1.44
C LYS A 33 6.76 -7.46 -1.70
N GLN A 34 6.55 -6.16 -1.85
CA GLN A 34 5.20 -5.62 -2.08
C GLN A 34 4.73 -5.96 -3.49
N TYR A 35 5.61 -5.83 -4.50
CA TYR A 35 5.35 -6.25 -5.88
C TYR A 35 5.04 -7.75 -5.98
N SER A 36 5.86 -8.62 -5.35
CA SER A 36 5.59 -10.05 -5.37
C SER A 36 4.26 -10.43 -4.70
N THR A 37 3.89 -9.74 -3.60
CA THR A 37 2.61 -9.93 -2.91
C THR A 37 1.41 -9.49 -3.77
N CYS A 38 1.53 -8.36 -4.47
CA CYS A 38 0.43 -7.87 -5.32
C CYS A 38 0.32 -8.59 -6.66
N ASN A 39 1.39 -9.22 -7.15
CA ASN A 39 1.37 -9.93 -8.44
C ASN A 39 0.81 -11.37 -8.34
N SER A 40 0.74 -11.95 -7.14
CA SER A 40 0.12 -13.28 -6.96
C SER A 40 -1.40 -13.19 -6.92
N SER A 41 -2.11 -14.19 -7.44
CA SER A 41 -3.54 -14.36 -7.16
C SER A 41 -3.77 -14.79 -5.71
N TYR A 42 -5.00 -14.61 -5.20
CA TYR A 42 -5.38 -15.04 -3.86
C TYR A 42 -6.78 -15.69 -3.85
N THR A 43 -7.12 -16.29 -2.72
CA THR A 43 -8.41 -16.94 -2.47
C THR A 43 -9.15 -16.16 -1.39
N CYS A 44 -10.44 -15.97 -1.59
CA CYS A 44 -11.33 -15.32 -0.63
C CYS A 44 -12.60 -16.17 -0.50
N GLY A 45 -12.73 -16.87 0.63
CA GLY A 45 -13.85 -17.78 0.84
C GLY A 45 -13.86 -18.92 -0.17
N ASN A 46 -14.98 -19.09 -0.88
CA ASN A 46 -15.13 -20.11 -1.94
C ASN A 46 -14.59 -19.68 -3.32
N ILE A 47 -14.18 -18.42 -3.49
CA ILE A 47 -13.68 -17.90 -4.77
C ILE A 47 -12.15 -17.93 -4.79
N GLN A 48 -11.60 -18.52 -5.85
CA GLN A 48 -10.17 -18.69 -6.07
C GLN A 48 -9.68 -17.82 -7.24
N ASN A 49 -8.37 -17.72 -7.41
CA ASN A 49 -7.72 -17.01 -8.53
C ASN A 49 -8.11 -15.53 -8.64
N ILE A 50 -8.42 -14.90 -7.51
CA ILE A 50 -8.76 -13.48 -7.45
C ILE A 50 -7.47 -12.67 -7.67
N SER A 51 -7.56 -11.60 -8.46
CA SER A 51 -6.45 -10.71 -8.76
C SER A 51 -6.91 -9.25 -8.77
N PHE A 52 -6.03 -8.34 -9.20
CA PHE A 52 -6.39 -6.94 -9.39
C PHE A 52 -7.68 -6.83 -10.24
N PRO A 53 -8.66 -5.97 -9.89
CA PRO A 53 -8.60 -4.86 -8.93
C PRO A 53 -8.93 -5.19 -7.47
N PHE A 54 -9.22 -6.45 -7.16
CA PHE A 54 -9.72 -6.84 -5.83
C PHE A 54 -8.62 -6.97 -4.78
N TRP A 55 -8.95 -6.64 -3.54
CA TRP A 55 -8.10 -6.82 -2.36
C TRP A 55 -8.94 -7.22 -1.14
N GLY A 56 -8.31 -7.50 0.00
CA GLY A 56 -8.99 -7.94 1.23
C GLY A 56 -8.57 -9.33 1.69
N GLY A 57 -9.00 -9.72 2.89
CA GLY A 57 -8.47 -10.90 3.59
C GLY A 57 -6.97 -10.74 3.86
N ASP A 58 -6.16 -11.67 3.34
CA ASP A 58 -4.70 -11.62 3.46
C ASP A 58 -4.01 -10.72 2.42
N ARG A 59 -4.77 -10.17 1.45
CA ARG A 59 -4.23 -9.31 0.39
C ARG A 59 -4.30 -7.82 0.80
N PRO A 60 -3.16 -7.12 0.91
CA PRO A 60 -3.12 -5.72 1.34
C PRO A 60 -3.91 -4.76 0.44
N GLN A 61 -4.36 -3.63 1.01
CA GLN A 61 -5.13 -2.60 0.30
C GLN A 61 -4.37 -1.99 -0.87
N GLU A 62 -3.06 -1.83 -0.76
CA GLU A 62 -2.22 -1.32 -1.85
C GLU A 62 -2.18 -2.22 -3.09
N CYS A 63 -2.65 -3.47 -3.00
CA CYS A 63 -2.68 -4.43 -4.10
C CYS A 63 -3.98 -4.40 -4.93
N GLY A 64 -4.88 -3.46 -4.65
CA GLY A 64 -6.17 -3.32 -5.34
C GLY A 64 -6.67 -1.88 -5.39
N LEU A 65 -7.93 -1.71 -5.81
CA LEU A 65 -8.60 -0.42 -5.87
C LEU A 65 -9.45 -0.19 -4.60
N PRO A 66 -9.53 1.03 -4.04
CA PRO A 66 -10.26 1.30 -2.80
C PRO A 66 -11.72 0.83 -2.77
N GLN A 67 -12.39 0.77 -3.93
CA GLN A 67 -13.79 0.38 -4.07
C GLN A 67 -14.00 -1.15 -4.25
N PHE A 68 -12.92 -1.93 -4.30
CA PHE A 68 -12.93 -3.35 -4.64
C PHE A 68 -12.43 -4.22 -3.47
N GLU A 69 -12.70 -3.77 -2.24
CA GLU A 69 -12.47 -4.60 -1.05
C GLU A 69 -13.45 -5.79 -1.05
N LEU A 70 -12.90 -6.99 -0.88
CA LEU A 70 -13.65 -8.20 -0.60
C LEU A 70 -13.50 -8.55 0.88
N ALA A 71 -14.61 -8.58 1.59
CA ALA A 71 -14.65 -9.12 2.94
C ALA A 71 -14.58 -10.65 2.86
N CYS A 72 -13.48 -11.22 3.36
CA CYS A 72 -13.21 -12.65 3.32
C CYS A 72 -13.52 -13.29 4.67
N GLU A 73 -14.55 -14.15 4.72
CA GLU A 73 -14.74 -15.11 5.81
C GLU A 73 -14.47 -16.53 5.31
N ALA A 74 -13.74 -17.32 6.11
CA ALA A 74 -13.35 -18.68 5.73
C ALA A 74 -14.60 -19.55 5.47
N ASN A 75 -14.61 -20.27 4.33
CA ASN A 75 -15.72 -21.12 3.87
C ASN A 75 -17.07 -20.41 3.69
N GLN A 76 -17.07 -19.08 3.61
CA GLN A 76 -18.24 -18.29 3.22
C GLN A 76 -17.98 -17.63 1.88
N ASP A 77 -19.01 -17.01 1.33
CA ASP A 77 -18.90 -16.30 0.07
C ASP A 77 -18.45 -14.87 0.31
N PRO A 78 -17.52 -14.36 -0.51
CA PRO A 78 -17.02 -13.00 -0.34
C PRO A 78 -18.15 -11.98 -0.47
N LEU A 79 -18.06 -10.92 0.34
CA LEU A 79 -18.93 -9.76 0.25
C LEU A 79 -18.17 -8.58 -0.36
N ILE A 80 -18.84 -7.85 -1.24
CA ILE A 80 -18.36 -6.56 -1.74
C ILE A 80 -19.33 -5.44 -1.31
N HIS A 81 -18.77 -4.30 -0.94
CA HIS A 81 -19.54 -3.13 -0.54
C HIS A 81 -19.70 -2.15 -1.71
N ILE A 82 -20.94 -1.95 -2.18
CA ILE A 82 -21.25 -1.06 -3.29
C ILE A 82 -22.44 -0.19 -2.87
N ASP A 83 -22.31 1.13 -2.99
CA ASP A 83 -23.37 2.10 -2.74
C ASP A 83 -24.11 1.93 -1.39
N GLY A 84 -23.39 1.58 -0.33
CA GLY A 84 -23.97 1.41 1.02
C GLY A 84 -24.57 0.02 1.27
N HIS A 85 -24.45 -0.90 0.32
CA HIS A 85 -25.00 -2.24 0.40
C HIS A 85 -23.93 -3.32 0.28
N ASN A 86 -24.13 -4.45 0.96
CA ASN A 86 -23.26 -5.62 0.85
C ASN A 86 -23.86 -6.60 -0.15
N PHE A 87 -23.06 -6.99 -1.14
CA PHE A 87 -23.44 -7.96 -2.16
C PHE A 87 -22.58 -9.21 -2.04
N ARG A 88 -23.21 -10.38 -2.15
CA ARG A 88 -22.51 -11.66 -2.25
C ARG A 88 -21.89 -11.75 -3.64
N VAL A 89 -20.58 -11.93 -3.70
CA VAL A 89 -19.88 -12.23 -4.95
C VAL A 89 -20.08 -13.71 -5.25
N LEU A 90 -20.67 -14.01 -6.41
CA LEU A 90 -20.97 -15.38 -6.83
C LEU A 90 -19.85 -15.97 -7.68
N ASP A 91 -19.24 -15.14 -8.52
CA ASP A 91 -18.18 -15.49 -9.45
C ASP A 91 -17.40 -14.23 -9.86
N ILE A 92 -16.15 -14.41 -10.30
CA ILE A 92 -15.29 -13.35 -10.84
C ILE A 92 -14.74 -13.83 -12.18
N ASN A 93 -15.26 -13.26 -13.27
CA ASN A 93 -14.78 -13.53 -14.62
C ASN A 93 -13.86 -12.40 -15.09
N GLY A 94 -12.63 -12.74 -15.46
CA GLY A 94 -11.65 -11.82 -16.07
C GLY A 94 -11.58 -11.92 -17.60
N ASP A 95 -12.36 -12.81 -18.20
CA ASP A 95 -12.23 -13.21 -19.61
C ASP A 95 -12.93 -12.28 -20.60
N ASP A 96 -13.73 -11.30 -20.13
CA ASP A 96 -14.49 -10.38 -20.99
C ASP A 96 -13.69 -9.17 -21.52
N GLN A 97 -12.35 -9.26 -21.54
CA GLN A 97 -11.49 -8.27 -22.23
C GLN A 97 -10.90 -8.85 -23.51
N THR A 98 -11.75 -9.01 -24.53
CA THR A 98 -11.31 -9.06 -25.94
C THR A 98 -12.17 -8.16 -26.81
#